data_AF-A0A268HAZ8-F1
#
_entry.id   AF-A0A268HAZ8-F1
#
_cell.length_a   1.000
_cell.length_b   1.000
_cell.length_c   1.000
_cell.angle_alpha   90.00
_cell.angle_beta   90.00
_cell.angle_gamma   90.00
#
_symmetry.space_group_name_H-M   'P 1'
#
loop_
_entity.id
_entity.type
_entity.pdbx_description
1 polymer ?
#
loop_
_entity_poly.entity_id
_entity_poly.type
_entity_poly.pdbx_seq_one_letter_code
_entity_poly.pdbx_strand_id
1 'polypeptide(L)'
;MDGNLKILTQDKSKIDDTFVDKYQSGVYTKVVEPNELKDCVKIQVYGDIQGKKVEVLKERNDKYQVSTGSLLIGEELKLPRIDRDTWLGWVPKSEVKLILEETPFDPKRF
;
A
#
# COMPACT_ATOMS: atom_id res chain seq x y z
N MET A 1 7.52 -12.68 -26.45
CA MET A 1 6.65 -12.01 -25.47
C MET A 1 7.38 -10.76 -25.07
N ASP A 2 6.92 -9.61 -25.54
CA ASP A 2 7.56 -8.33 -25.25
C ASP A 2 7.48 -8.11 -23.74
N GLY A 3 8.63 -8.11 -23.06
CA GLY A 3 8.77 -7.97 -21.61
C GLY A 3 8.39 -6.58 -21.09
N ASN A 4 7.34 -5.98 -21.67
CA ASN A 4 6.83 -4.66 -21.36
C ASN A 4 5.94 -4.74 -20.12
N LEU A 5 6.01 -3.69 -19.32
CA LEU A 5 5.27 -3.53 -18.08
C LEU A 5 4.08 -2.62 -18.30
N LYS A 6 3.02 -2.85 -17.53
CA LYS A 6 1.85 -1.98 -17.49
C LYS A 6 1.86 -1.20 -16.18
N ILE A 7 1.92 0.12 -16.27
CA ILE A 7 1.78 1.01 -15.11
C ILE A 7 0.37 1.58 -15.05
N LEU A 8 -0.10 1.86 -13.83
CA LEU A 8 -1.45 2.35 -13.57
C LEU A 8 -1.39 3.50 -12.55
N THR A 9 -2.23 4.51 -12.74
CA THR A 9 -2.37 5.62 -11.79
C THR A 9 -3.80 6.16 -11.79
N GLN A 10 -4.24 6.67 -10.64
CA GLN A 10 -5.46 7.49 -10.51
C GLN A 10 -5.11 8.98 -10.36
N ASP A 11 -3.84 9.32 -10.20
CA ASP A 11 -3.36 10.69 -10.04
C ASP A 11 -3.25 11.37 -11.41
N LYS A 12 -4.24 12.22 -11.72
CA LYS A 12 -4.30 13.00 -12.96
C LYS A 12 -3.18 14.04 -13.09
N SER A 13 -2.45 14.36 -12.02
CA SER A 13 -1.29 15.25 -12.13
C SER A 13 -0.06 14.54 -12.71
N LYS A 14 -0.08 13.20 -12.77
CA LYS A 14 1.04 12.35 -13.21
C LYS A 14 0.79 11.65 -14.54
N ILE A 15 -0.21 12.07 -15.30
CA ILE A 15 -0.54 11.49 -16.62
C ILE A 15 -0.10 12.44 -17.75
N ASP A 16 0.30 11.84 -18.86
CA ASP A 16 0.52 12.50 -20.14
C ASP A 16 -0.48 11.94 -21.19
N ASP A 17 -0.34 12.33 -22.45
CA ASP A 17 -1.19 11.89 -23.57
C ASP A 17 -1.06 10.40 -23.93
N THR A 18 -0.05 9.71 -23.38
CA THR A 18 0.18 8.28 -23.62
C THR A 18 -0.57 7.37 -22.64
N PHE A 19 -1.15 7.95 -21.59
CA PHE A 19 -2.00 7.22 -20.64
C PHE A 19 -3.44 7.09 -21.16
N VAL A 20 -4.00 5.88 -21.06
CA VAL A 20 -5.36 5.57 -21.51
C VAL A 20 -6.22 5.06 -20.35
N ASP A 21 -7.36 5.72 -20.13
CA ASP A 21 -8.45 5.19 -19.30
C ASP A 21 -9.41 4.37 -20.17
N LYS A 22 -9.08 3.09 -20.34
CA LYS A 22 -9.82 2.18 -21.23
C LYS A 22 -11.27 1.96 -20.82
N TYR A 23 -11.58 2.10 -19.52
CA TYR A 23 -12.88 1.72 -18.96
C TYR A 23 -13.65 2.91 -18.38
N GLN A 24 -13.17 4.14 -18.60
CA GLN A 24 -13.73 5.35 -17.99
C GLN A 24 -13.88 5.23 -16.46
N SER A 25 -12.94 4.54 -15.83
CA SER A 25 -12.98 4.25 -14.39
C SER A 25 -12.22 5.29 -13.56
N GLY A 26 -11.52 6.22 -14.22
CA GLY A 26 -10.56 7.12 -13.58
C GLY A 26 -9.21 6.46 -13.29
N VAL A 27 -8.99 5.21 -13.71
CA VAL A 27 -7.69 4.53 -13.65
C VAL A 27 -7.04 4.58 -15.02
N TYR A 28 -5.96 5.33 -15.13
CA TYR A 28 -5.20 5.52 -16.35
C TYR A 28 -4.08 4.50 -16.45
N THR A 29 -3.84 3.97 -17.65
CA THR A 29 -2.82 2.94 -17.87
C THR A 29 -1.89 3.26 -19.03
N LYS A 30 -0.61 2.91 -18.90
CA LYS A 30 0.42 3.06 -19.93
C LYS A 30 1.27 1.80 -19.99
N VAL A 31 1.68 1.39 -21.19
CA VAL A 31 2.63 0.30 -21.40
C VAL A 31 4.01 0.91 -21.58
N VAL A 32 5.01 0.38 -20.87
CA VAL A 32 6.39 0.87 -20.85
C VAL A 32 7.36 -0.29 -20.90
N GLU A 33 8.56 -0.06 -21.41
CA GLU A 33 9.66 -1.00 -21.28
C GLU A 33 10.27 -0.90 -19.86
N PRO A 34 10.77 -2.00 -19.28
CA PRO A 34 11.42 -1.97 -17.96
C PRO A 34 12.58 -0.98 -17.85
N ASN A 35 13.27 -0.69 -18.97
CA ASN A 35 14.39 0.24 -19.02
C ASN A 35 13.97 1.72 -18.92
N GLU A 36 12.71 2.04 -19.20
CA GLU A 36 12.18 3.41 -19.05
C GLU A 36 11.93 3.76 -17.58
N LEU A 37 11.75 2.75 -16.72
CA LEU A 37 11.49 2.93 -15.30
C LEU A 37 12.79 3.16 -14.51
N LYS A 38 12.77 4.18 -13.66
CA LYS A 38 13.88 4.54 -12.76
C LYS A 38 13.34 4.70 -11.35
N ASP A 39 14.21 4.46 -10.37
CA ASP A 39 13.91 4.65 -8.94
C ASP A 39 12.64 3.92 -8.49
N CYS A 40 12.45 2.70 -8.99
CA CYS A 40 11.33 1.85 -8.64
C CYS A 40 11.38 1.48 -7.16
N VAL A 41 10.40 1.96 -6.41
CA VAL A 41 10.23 1.66 -4.99
C VAL A 41 8.85 1.07 -4.74
N LYS A 42 8.81 0.04 -3.89
CA LYS A 42 7.59 -0.45 -3.28
C LYS A 42 7.39 0.32 -1.99
N ILE A 43 6.28 1.05 -1.90
CA ILE A 43 5.89 1.78 -0.71
C ILE A 43 4.96 0.88 0.12
N GLN A 44 5.32 0.62 1.37
CA GLN A 44 4.45 -0.01 2.35
C GLN A 44 4.14 0.98 3.46
N VAL A 45 2.85 1.10 3.79
CA VAL A 45 2.36 2.00 4.84
C VAL A 45 2.11 1.18 6.11
N TYR A 46 2.79 1.56 7.18
CA TYR A 46 2.60 1.01 8.51
C TYR A 46 2.01 2.05 9.45
N GLY A 47 1.37 1.59 10.52
CA GLY A 47 0.94 2.40 11.64
C GLY A 47 1.84 2.13 12.82
N ASP A 48 2.29 3.18 13.49
CA ASP A 48 2.80 3.11 14.85
C ASP A 48 1.66 3.47 15.80
N ILE A 49 1.32 2.52 16.66
CA ILE A 49 0.35 2.70 17.74
C ILE A 49 1.11 2.45 19.03
N GLN A 50 1.35 3.50 19.81
CA GLN A 50 2.05 3.42 21.10
C GLN A 50 3.42 2.71 20.99
N GLY A 51 4.18 2.96 19.91
CA GLY A 51 5.48 2.34 19.66
C GLY A 51 5.41 0.95 19.04
N LYS A 52 4.22 0.48 18.64
CA LYS A 52 4.02 -0.83 18.01
C LYS A 52 3.71 -0.66 16.53
N LYS A 53 4.56 -1.24 15.70
CA LYS A 53 4.39 -1.25 14.24
C LYS A 53 3.34 -2.29 13.83
N VAL A 54 2.33 -1.85 13.11
CA VAL A 54 1.23 -2.66 12.55
C VAL A 54 1.02 -2.31 11.08
N GLU A 55 0.49 -3.24 10.29
CA GLU A 55 0.15 -3.00 8.88
C GLU A 55 -1.12 -2.16 8.78
N VAL A 56 -1.14 -1.15 7.92
CA VAL A 56 -2.36 -0.39 7.60
C VAL A 56 -2.96 -0.95 6.32
N LEU A 57 -4.18 -1.48 6.40
CA LEU A 57 -4.83 -2.17 5.28
C LEU A 57 -5.89 -1.33 4.58
N LYS A 58 -6.67 -0.56 5.35
CA LYS A 58 -7.77 0.26 4.84
C LYS A 58 -7.88 1.57 5.61
N GLU A 59 -8.48 2.55 4.97
CA GLU A 59 -8.77 3.85 5.55
C GLU A 59 -10.27 4.14 5.46
N ARG A 60 -10.80 4.78 6.50
CA ARG A 60 -12.12 5.44 6.53
C ARG A 60 -11.93 6.87 7.05
N ASN A 61 -12.99 7.68 7.10
CA ASN A 61 -12.89 9.10 7.47
C ASN A 61 -12.09 9.34 8.76
N ASP A 62 -12.36 8.58 9.83
CA ASP A 62 -11.83 8.78 11.17
C ASP A 62 -10.93 7.64 11.67
N LYS A 63 -10.79 6.54 10.92
CA LYS A 63 -10.07 5.33 11.36
C LYS A 63 -9.20 4.70 10.29
N TYR A 64 -8.14 4.04 10.74
CA TYR A 64 -7.37 3.06 9.96
C TYR A 64 -7.76 1.64 10.38
N GLN A 65 -7.85 0.74 9.41
CA GLN A 65 -7.86 -0.69 9.69
C GLN A 65 -6.43 -1.17 9.79
N VAL A 66 -6.06 -1.73 10.93
CA VAL A 66 -4.71 -2.20 11.21
C VAL A 66 -4.67 -3.69 11.47
N SER A 67 -3.57 -4.32 11.08
CA SER A 67 -3.34 -5.77 11.21
C SER A 67 -1.97 -6.08 11.80
N THR A 68 -1.89 -7.17 12.54
CA THR A 68 -0.62 -7.76 12.97
C THR A 68 -0.73 -9.28 13.07
N GLY A 69 0.37 -9.97 12.76
CA GLY A 69 0.54 -11.40 13.02
C GLY A 69 1.20 -11.71 14.36
N SER A 70 1.64 -10.68 15.10
CA SER A 70 2.28 -10.86 16.41
C SER A 70 1.22 -10.96 17.51
N LEU A 71 1.20 -12.10 18.20
CA LEU A 71 0.35 -12.34 19.38
C LEU A 71 0.51 -11.23 20.42
N LEU A 72 1.76 -10.88 20.77
CA LEU A 72 2.06 -9.87 21.78
C LEU A 72 1.51 -8.49 21.41
N ILE A 73 1.71 -8.07 20.15
CA ILE A 73 1.20 -6.77 19.68
C ILE A 73 -0.33 -6.79 19.62
N GLY A 74 -0.91 -7.88 19.12
CA GLY A 74 -2.36 -8.04 19.02
C GLY A 74 -3.06 -7.96 20.37
N GLU A 75 -2.51 -8.61 21.39
CA GLU A 75 -3.02 -8.57 22.76
C GLU A 75 -2.84 -7.21 23.44
N GLU A 76 -1.65 -6.59 23.33
CA GLU A 76 -1.36 -5.28 23.91
C GLU A 76 -2.26 -4.18 23.33
N LEU A 77 -2.45 -4.19 22.00
CA LEU A 77 -3.35 -3.26 21.31
C LEU A 77 -4.82 -3.66 21.42
N LYS A 78 -5.14 -4.77 22.09
CA LYS A 78 -6.50 -5.32 22.25
C LYS A 78 -7.24 -5.47 20.92
N LEU A 79 -6.51 -5.81 19.86
CA LEU A 79 -7.09 -6.04 18.55
C LEU A 79 -7.89 -7.35 18.56
N PRO A 80 -9.04 -7.42 17.87
CA PRO A 80 -9.75 -8.68 17.70
C PRO A 80 -8.89 -9.70 16.93
N ARG A 81 -8.74 -10.91 17.46
CA ARG A 81 -8.17 -12.05 16.74
C ARG A 81 -9.21 -12.58 15.75
N ILE A 82 -8.87 -12.58 14.46
CA ILE A 82 -9.77 -13.02 13.38
C ILE A 82 -9.36 -14.35 12.75
N ASP A 83 -8.10 -14.75 12.95
CA ASP A 83 -7.54 -16.02 12.51
C ASP A 83 -6.47 -16.49 13.52
N ARG A 84 -5.95 -17.71 13.37
CA ARG A 84 -4.87 -18.26 14.19
C ARG A 84 -3.69 -17.30 14.26
N ASP A 85 -3.33 -16.69 13.15
CA ASP A 85 -2.11 -15.88 13.01
C ASP A 85 -2.42 -14.42 12.67
N THR A 86 -3.63 -13.91 12.97
CA THR A 86 -4.02 -12.55 12.57
C THR A 86 -4.94 -11.85 13.57
N TRP A 87 -4.52 -10.65 13.95
CA TRP A 87 -5.28 -9.68 14.73
C TRP A 87 -5.60 -8.47 13.86
N LEU A 88 -6.87 -8.10 13.77
CA LEU A 88 -7.36 -7.08 12.85
C LEU A 88 -8.40 -6.20 13.53
N GLY A 89 -8.21 -4.88 13.49
CA GLY A 89 -9.13 -3.93 14.11
C GLY A 89 -9.13 -2.56 13.46
N TRP A 90 -10.12 -1.74 13.84
CA TRP A 90 -10.19 -0.34 13.43
C TRP A 90 -9.74 0.56 14.57
N VAL A 91 -8.76 1.43 14.31
CA VAL A 91 -8.15 2.33 15.29
C VAL A 91 -8.33 3.79 14.82
N PRO A 92 -8.66 4.73 15.73
CA PRO A 92 -8.75 6.15 15.38
C PRO A 92 -7.47 6.70 14.76
N LYS A 93 -7.58 7.51 13.71
CA LYS A 93 -6.40 8.12 13.06
C LYS A 93 -5.54 8.95 14.01
N SER A 94 -6.16 9.56 15.02
CA SER A 94 -5.47 10.34 16.06
C SER A 94 -4.49 9.51 16.90
N GLU A 95 -4.65 8.19 16.93
CA GLU A 95 -3.81 7.26 17.69
C GLU A 95 -2.74 6.57 16.84
N VAL A 96 -2.81 6.75 15.51
CA VAL A 96 -1.93 6.07 14.55
C VAL A 96 -0.98 7.09 13.92
N LYS A 97 0.32 6.92 14.15
CA LYS A 97 1.34 7.64 13.38
C LYS A 97 1.71 6.80 12.14
N LEU A 98 1.50 7.35 10.95
CA LEU A 98 1.88 6.64 9.72
C LEU A 98 3.40 6.61 9.54
N ILE A 99 3.92 5.45 9.18
CA ILE A 99 5.31 5.21 8.79
C ILE A 99 5.31 4.70 7.35
N LEU A 100 6.11 5.35 6.51
CA LEU A 100 6.33 4.93 5.13
C LEU A 100 7.66 4.17 5.06
N GLU A 101 7.61 2.97 4.50
CA GLU A 101 8.81 2.21 4.16
C GLU A 101 8.90 2.04 2.66
N GLU A 102 10.03 2.46 2.10
CA GLU A 102 10.34 2.34 0.69
C GLU A 102 11.34 1.20 0.50
N THR A 103 10.96 0.21 -0.29
CA THR A 103 11.84 -0.90 -0.67
C THR A 103 12.16 -0.78 -2.16
N PRO A 104 13.41 -0.46 -2.53
CA PRO A 104 13.82 -0.45 -3.92
C PRO A 104 13.64 -1.83 -4.56
N PHE A 105 13.18 -1.87 -5.81
CA PHE A 105 13.08 -3.11 -6.57
C PHE A 105 13.52 -2.94 -8.02
N ASP A 106 13.97 -4.03 -8.63
CA ASP A 106 14.34 -4.05 -10.03
C ASP A 106 13.13 -4.45 -10.89
N PRO A 107 12.58 -3.55 -11.73
CA PRO A 107 11.41 -3.84 -12.55
C PRO A 107 11.67 -4.92 -13.60
N LYS A 108 12.94 -5.24 -13.92
CA LYS A 108 13.31 -6.27 -14.90
C LYS A 108 13.10 -7.70 -14.40
N ARG A 109 12.82 -7.87 -13.11
CA ARG A 109 12.62 -9.18 -12.47
C ARG A 109 11.15 -9.64 -12.46
N PHE A 110 10.25 -8.90 -13.12
CA PHE A 110 8.81 -9.17 -13.18
C PHE A 110 8.36 -9.69 -14.54
#